data_AF-A0A1J1LKV3-F1
#
_entry.id   AF-A0A1J1LKV3-F1
#
_cell.length_a   1.000
_cell.length_b   1.000
_cell.length_c   1.000
_cell.angle_alpha   90.00
_cell.angle_beta   90.00
_cell.angle_gamma   90.00
#
_symmetry.space_group_name_H-M   'P 1'
#
loop_
_entity.id
_entity.type
_entity.pdbx_description
1 polymer ?
#
loop_
_entity_poly.entity_id
_entity_poly.type
_entity_poly.pdbx_seq_one_letter_code
_entity_poly.pdbx_strand_id
1 'polypeptide(L)'
;MRLSSSPSSGLSLLTARILALVVTANFCLVIFDLSYIKFREYYLKIDQHQQQSENTPQNQYLQQIDQLEKTINQFGIESQQVKLALEQIQTSSVELFIKNPPFPVLNSSGTLAEIQKRFQNQVKANNFQQALELFWSPVYFNQKTWKKQLLFFNQNIRFLIIFYEPSLTYDLIKGVEPDRLSQNYLRKVSELKVNLKYNGLNHPKSQSLLKEIRQISIELIDRNYPLQLQPNLGKLTEIKYRIIDHIYGRDPQFTTRLTPTLKFLYQIKLLNFLAPELIWSDRSAKQAFNTFWSLENLEQYGWETELQFFEAEMQELMQLFYFRHLGIDGEFVNRFWLIDLPWITLFFLTFLMEIYALRRRQPELTLREAILKLWYYLFLLIPKLLFLRFISAVYHLNRANFPRLQPTIDYLKLKFIYSFAQELIQVLVNQGVNQVQSFVKKGAIKNLIGNPASSYQALDFVDLTQQVPPGIPNRIVELTITQVLPSIHPELEAYVHYQVSQSIQKSPIYKGLNKIPGVRHLPQQVANNVAQKIAIAISENPKKSLEEGKNKPPDFIAMQLQKQLTQKFVDQLRIELNKEQIIDDVETILVNWLDKLKSNQVKDLEAKSSIKPANIEVMKQISPTPD
;
A
#
# COMPACT_ATOMS: atom_id res chain seq x y z
N MET A 1 -8.36 -43.98 -8.52
CA MET A 1 -7.16 -44.59 -7.91
C MET A 1 -7.50 -44.98 -6.47
N ARG A 2 -7.67 -46.28 -6.18
CA ARG A 2 -7.92 -46.76 -4.81
C ARG A 2 -6.64 -46.59 -3.99
N LEU A 3 -6.67 -45.72 -2.99
CA LEU A 3 -5.62 -45.59 -1.97
C LEU A 3 -5.74 -46.79 -1.03
N SER A 4 -4.95 -47.85 -1.27
CA SER A 4 -4.88 -49.00 -0.37
C SER A 4 -4.12 -48.61 0.90
N SER A 5 -4.84 -48.43 2.00
CA SER A 5 -4.30 -48.26 3.35
C SER A 5 -3.81 -49.61 3.89
N SER A 6 -2.51 -49.87 3.82
CA SER A 6 -1.89 -50.94 4.60
C SER A 6 -1.79 -50.52 6.08
N PRO A 7 -2.06 -51.40 7.06
CA PRO A 7 -2.03 -51.05 8.48
C PRO A 7 -0.58 -50.82 8.90
N SER A 8 -0.23 -49.55 9.09
CA SER A 8 1.12 -49.13 9.44
C SER A 8 1.31 -49.30 10.96
N SER A 9 2.32 -50.06 11.39
CA SER A 9 2.68 -50.27 12.81
C SER A 9 2.76 -48.95 13.60
N GLY A 10 2.52 -48.96 14.91
CA GLY A 10 2.45 -47.73 15.74
C GLY A 10 3.66 -46.77 15.60
N LEU A 11 4.86 -47.32 15.39
CA LEU A 11 6.08 -46.54 15.13
C LEU A 11 6.05 -45.81 13.77
N SER A 12 5.47 -46.41 12.74
CA SER A 12 5.35 -45.80 11.40
C SER A 12 4.28 -44.71 11.31
N LEU A 13 3.26 -44.77 12.19
CA LEU A 13 2.28 -43.70 12.33
C LEU A 13 2.87 -42.50 13.08
N LEU A 14 3.69 -42.74 14.10
CA LEU A 14 4.36 -41.69 14.87
C LEU A 14 5.35 -40.90 14.00
N THR A 15 6.17 -41.59 13.19
CA THR A 15 7.09 -40.92 12.25
C THR A 15 6.34 -40.10 11.19
N ALA A 16 5.21 -40.62 10.68
CA ALA A 16 4.37 -39.88 9.75
C ALA A 16 3.78 -38.60 10.36
N ARG A 17 3.37 -38.64 11.64
CA ARG A 17 2.85 -37.48 12.38
C ARG A 17 3.93 -36.44 12.65
N ILE A 18 5.12 -36.85 13.07
CA ILE A 18 6.25 -35.93 13.26
C ILE A 18 6.58 -35.24 11.94
N LEU A 19 6.69 -36.00 10.85
CA LEU A 19 6.98 -35.43 9.54
C LEU A 19 5.89 -34.45 9.09
N ALA A 20 4.61 -34.77 9.30
CA ALA A 20 3.50 -33.88 8.98
C ALA A 20 3.56 -32.56 9.77
N LEU A 21 3.91 -32.62 11.06
CA LEU A 21 4.12 -31.42 11.89
C LEU A 21 5.30 -30.58 11.39
N VAL A 22 6.44 -31.21 11.07
CA VAL A 22 7.63 -30.53 10.54
C VAL A 22 7.31 -29.83 9.21
N VAL A 23 6.64 -30.52 8.27
CA VAL A 23 6.24 -29.94 6.98
C VAL A 23 5.25 -28.79 7.18
N THR A 24 4.29 -28.94 8.09
CA THR A 24 3.30 -27.88 8.39
C THR A 24 3.95 -26.66 9.03
N ALA A 25 4.90 -26.85 9.96
CA ALA A 25 5.67 -25.77 10.57
C ALA A 25 6.48 -24.99 9.51
N ASN A 26 7.14 -25.69 8.59
CA ASN A 26 7.82 -25.05 7.46
C ASN A 26 6.85 -24.28 6.57
N PHE A 27 5.66 -24.83 6.30
CA PHE A 27 4.65 -24.13 5.51
C PHE A 27 4.13 -22.86 6.21
N CYS A 28 3.90 -22.89 7.52
CA CYS A 28 3.56 -21.68 8.29
C CYS A 28 4.66 -20.62 8.19
N LEU A 29 5.93 -21.03 8.25
CA LEU A 29 7.08 -20.14 8.07
C LEU A 29 7.11 -19.51 6.67
N VAL A 30 6.74 -20.27 5.64
CA VAL A 30 6.59 -19.76 4.27
C VAL A 30 5.43 -18.75 4.16
N ILE A 31 4.28 -19.02 4.77
CA ILE A 31 3.17 -18.05 4.79
C ILE A 31 3.61 -16.75 5.47
N PHE A 32 4.30 -16.86 6.60
CA PHE A 32 4.88 -15.71 7.28
C PHE A 32 5.82 -14.93 6.35
N ASP A 33 6.76 -15.60 5.67
CA ASP A 33 7.69 -14.96 4.72
C ASP A 33 6.97 -14.22 3.59
N LEU A 34 5.98 -14.85 2.96
CA LEU A 34 5.22 -14.26 1.84
C LEU A 34 4.37 -13.07 2.28
N SER A 35 3.83 -13.12 3.49
CA SER A 35 2.93 -12.10 4.02
C SER A 35 3.65 -10.96 4.78
N TYR A 36 4.92 -11.15 5.14
CA TYR A 36 5.68 -10.24 6.01
C TYR A 36 5.65 -8.78 5.55
N ILE A 37 5.93 -8.50 4.28
CA ILE A 37 5.99 -7.12 3.77
C ILE A 37 4.63 -6.43 3.89
N LYS A 38 3.54 -7.16 3.62
CA LYS A 38 2.18 -6.63 3.71
C LYS A 38 1.79 -6.33 5.16
N PHE A 39 2.21 -7.17 6.10
CA PHE A 39 1.88 -7.01 7.53
C PHE A 39 2.97 -6.29 8.34
N ARG A 40 4.03 -5.80 7.70
CA ARG A 40 5.17 -5.16 8.37
C ARG A 40 4.77 -4.02 9.31
N GLU A 41 3.76 -3.24 8.93
CA GLU A 41 3.22 -2.16 9.75
C GLU A 41 2.71 -2.63 11.12
N TYR A 42 2.09 -3.81 11.20
CA TYR A 42 1.61 -4.38 12.45
C TYR A 42 2.76 -4.84 13.34
N TYR A 43 3.79 -5.46 12.76
CA TYR A 43 4.99 -5.87 13.50
C TYR A 43 5.75 -4.67 14.05
N LEU A 44 5.83 -3.57 13.29
CA LEU A 44 6.44 -2.33 13.76
C LEU A 44 5.67 -1.69 14.91
N LYS A 45 4.33 -1.68 14.87
CA LYS A 45 3.53 -1.17 16.00
C LYS A 45 3.79 -1.96 17.28
N ILE A 46 3.90 -3.29 17.18
CA ILE A 46 4.21 -4.15 18.33
C ILE A 46 5.62 -3.84 18.86
N ASP A 47 6.62 -3.74 17.98
CA ASP A 47 8.00 -3.41 18.35
C ASP A 47 8.09 -2.02 19.01
N GLN A 48 7.43 -1.01 18.44
CA GLN A 48 7.35 0.33 19.00
C GLN A 48 6.74 0.33 20.41
N HIS A 49 5.65 -0.42 20.63
CA HIS A 49 5.08 -0.56 21.97
C HIS A 49 6.05 -1.22 22.97
N GLN A 50 6.86 -2.19 22.52
CA GLN A 50 7.88 -2.81 23.37
C GLN A 50 9.00 -1.81 23.73
N GLN A 51 9.45 -1.00 22.77
CA GLN A 51 10.48 0.02 22.98
C GLN A 51 10.02 1.17 23.89
N GLN A 52 8.71 1.40 23.98
CA GLN A 52 8.12 2.41 24.88
C GLN A 52 7.94 1.90 26.33
N SER A 53 8.21 0.62 26.61
CA SER A 53 8.12 0.07 27.97
C SER A 53 9.14 0.70 28.93
N GLU A 54 8.77 0.88 30.19
CA GLU A 54 9.65 1.49 31.22
C GLU A 54 10.94 0.68 31.47
N ASN A 55 10.91 -0.63 31.23
CA ASN A 55 12.00 -1.55 31.57
C ASN A 55 13.03 -1.78 30.45
N THR A 56 13.13 -0.87 29.48
CA THR A 56 14.14 -0.98 28.41
C THR A 56 15.54 -0.58 28.90
N PRO A 57 16.62 -1.16 28.36
CA PRO A 57 17.99 -0.74 28.68
C PRO A 57 18.23 0.76 28.51
N GLN A 58 17.59 1.37 27.49
CA GLN A 58 17.61 2.81 27.26
C GLN A 58 17.02 3.58 28.43
N ASN A 59 15.83 3.19 28.90
CA ASN A 59 15.15 3.88 30.00
C ASN A 59 15.89 3.71 31.32
N GLN A 60 16.42 2.52 31.60
CA GLN A 60 17.28 2.27 32.77
C GLN A 60 18.52 3.17 32.76
N TYR A 61 19.18 3.30 31.62
CA TYR A 61 20.33 4.20 31.46
C TYR A 61 19.97 5.66 31.70
N LEU A 62 18.84 6.13 31.15
CA LEU A 62 18.37 7.50 31.37
C LEU A 62 18.00 7.76 32.84
N GLN A 63 17.39 6.78 33.52
CA GLN A 63 17.06 6.86 34.94
C GLN A 63 18.31 6.98 35.81
N GLN A 64 19.40 6.27 35.50
CA GLN A 64 20.68 6.42 36.22
C GLN A 64 21.22 7.85 36.12
N ILE A 65 21.10 8.48 34.95
CA ILE A 65 21.55 9.87 34.75
C ILE A 65 20.64 10.86 35.50
N ASP A 66 19.33 10.63 35.52
CA ASP A 66 18.40 11.43 36.32
C ASP A 66 18.68 11.29 37.83
N GLN A 67 19.08 10.10 38.28
CA GLN A 67 19.51 9.86 39.66
C GLN A 67 20.85 10.51 39.98
N LEU A 68 21.79 10.55 39.02
CA LEU A 68 23.07 11.24 39.18
C LEU A 68 22.85 12.72 39.48
N GLU A 69 21.95 13.40 38.75
CA GLU A 69 21.63 14.81 39.00
C GLU A 69 21.11 15.02 40.44
N LYS A 70 20.20 14.16 40.90
CA LYS A 70 19.69 14.20 42.28
C LYS A 70 20.81 13.98 43.31
N THR A 71 21.68 13.00 43.05
CA THR A 71 22.82 12.65 43.93
C THR A 71 23.81 13.81 44.04
N ILE A 72 24.12 14.49 42.93
CA ILE A 72 24.99 15.67 42.92
C ILE A 72 24.38 16.80 43.75
N ASN A 73 23.08 17.03 43.61
CA ASN A 73 22.38 18.08 44.35
C ASN A 73 22.29 17.78 45.86
N GLN A 74 22.27 16.51 46.25
CA GLN A 74 22.17 16.10 47.66
C GLN A 74 23.53 16.00 48.38
N PHE A 75 24.55 15.41 47.73
CA PHE A 75 25.82 15.06 48.37
C PHE A 75 27.01 15.88 47.85
N GLY A 76 26.84 16.62 46.76
CA GLY A 76 27.90 17.35 46.08
C GLY A 76 28.69 16.49 45.09
N ILE A 77 29.23 17.15 44.06
CA ILE A 77 29.94 16.53 42.92
C ILE A 77 31.20 15.74 43.31
N GLU A 78 31.83 16.07 44.44
CA GLU A 78 33.08 15.42 44.90
C GLU A 78 32.83 14.21 45.81
N SER A 79 31.58 13.94 46.18
CA SER A 79 31.19 12.85 47.07
C SER A 79 31.52 11.47 46.48
N GLN A 80 31.75 10.50 47.36
CA GLN A 80 32.00 9.12 46.96
C GLN A 80 30.79 8.52 46.22
N GLN A 81 29.57 8.92 46.60
CA GLN A 81 28.32 8.50 45.99
C GLN A 81 28.25 8.93 44.51
N VAL A 82 28.66 10.16 44.19
CA VAL A 82 28.70 10.65 42.81
C VAL A 82 29.77 9.93 41.99
N LYS A 83 30.95 9.67 42.56
CA LYS A 83 32.00 8.91 41.86
C LYS A 83 31.53 7.49 41.48
N LEU A 84 30.86 6.80 42.40
CA LEU A 84 30.27 5.48 42.13
C LEU A 84 29.16 5.55 41.07
N ALA A 85 28.29 6.57 41.14
CA ALA A 85 27.24 6.76 40.13
C ALA A 85 27.83 7.01 38.73
N LEU A 86 28.90 7.80 38.63
CA LEU A 86 29.61 8.05 37.38
C LEU A 86 30.23 6.77 36.81
N GLU A 87 30.85 5.93 37.65
CA GLU A 87 31.41 4.63 37.24
C GLU A 87 30.33 3.65 36.74
N GLN A 88 29.17 3.64 37.41
CA GLN A 88 28.00 2.84 36.99
C GLN A 88 27.46 3.31 35.63
N ILE A 89 27.32 4.63 35.42
CA ILE A 89 26.88 5.21 34.15
C ILE A 89 27.91 4.94 33.06
N GLN A 90 29.20 5.00 33.37
CA GLN A 90 30.28 4.68 32.43
C GLN A 90 30.15 3.23 31.92
N THR A 91 30.03 2.27 32.84
CA THR A 91 29.83 0.85 32.52
C THR A 91 28.54 0.64 31.70
N SER A 92 27.44 1.26 32.12
CA SER A 92 26.14 1.16 31.44
C SER A 92 26.17 1.80 30.06
N SER A 93 26.96 2.87 29.86
CA SER A 93 27.16 3.51 28.54
C SER A 93 27.86 2.56 27.58
N VAL A 94 28.91 1.86 28.03
CA VAL A 94 29.64 0.89 27.20
C VAL A 94 28.74 -0.31 26.89
N GLU A 95 27.97 -0.79 27.85
CA GLU A 95 27.01 -1.87 27.64
C GLU A 95 25.95 -1.49 26.60
N LEU A 96 25.34 -0.31 26.76
CA LEU A 96 24.25 0.17 25.90
C LEU A 96 24.69 0.56 24.50
N PHE A 97 25.89 1.13 24.32
CA PHE A 97 26.29 1.67 23.01
C PHE A 97 27.30 0.81 22.26
N ILE A 98 28.06 -0.05 22.95
CA ILE A 98 29.14 -0.83 22.33
C ILE A 98 28.78 -2.32 22.27
N LYS A 99 28.36 -2.91 23.39
CA LYS A 99 28.16 -4.37 23.46
C LYS A 99 26.82 -4.82 22.91
N ASN A 100 25.73 -4.19 23.37
CA ASN A 100 24.36 -4.58 23.04
C ASN A 100 23.53 -3.37 22.61
N PRO A 101 23.89 -2.67 21.50
CA PRO A 101 23.17 -1.50 21.06
C PRO A 101 21.74 -1.83 20.61
N PRO A 102 20.71 -1.21 21.21
CA PRO A 102 19.33 -1.32 20.75
C PRO A 102 19.05 -0.39 19.55
N PHE A 103 20.11 -0.02 18.81
CA PHE A 103 20.08 0.91 17.69
C PHE A 103 20.58 0.20 16.43
N PRO A 104 20.19 0.65 15.23
CA PRO A 104 20.77 0.13 14.00
C PRO A 104 22.29 0.35 13.96
N VAL A 105 23.05 -0.73 13.74
CA VAL A 105 24.54 -0.72 13.72
C VAL A 105 25.12 -0.62 12.31
N LEU A 106 24.32 -0.92 11.29
CA LEU A 106 24.81 -1.07 9.91
C LEU A 106 25.02 0.27 9.17
N ASN A 107 24.47 1.38 9.67
CA ASN A 107 24.44 2.65 8.95
C ASN A 107 25.31 3.74 9.61
N SER A 108 26.21 4.35 8.84
CA SER A 108 27.02 5.51 9.26
C SER A 108 26.19 6.78 9.54
N SER A 109 24.88 6.72 9.32
CA SER A 109 23.89 7.81 9.52
C SER A 109 22.79 7.44 10.51
N GLY A 110 22.86 6.26 11.15
CA GLY A 110 21.90 5.83 12.16
C GLY A 110 21.97 6.66 13.43
N THR A 111 21.07 6.36 14.36
CA THR A 111 21.02 6.99 15.68
C THR A 111 22.31 6.75 16.47
N LEU A 112 22.83 5.52 16.45
CA LEU A 112 24.09 5.18 17.12
C LEU A 112 25.29 5.95 16.56
N ALA A 113 25.37 6.06 15.23
CA ALA A 113 26.45 6.81 14.57
C ALA A 113 26.43 8.29 14.94
N GLU A 114 25.23 8.88 15.07
CA GLU A 114 25.07 10.27 15.50
C GLU A 114 25.41 10.44 16.99
N ILE A 115 25.01 9.51 17.87
CA ILE A 115 25.42 9.49 19.28
C ILE A 115 26.94 9.42 19.38
N GLN A 116 27.57 8.51 18.65
CA GLN A 116 29.02 8.36 18.57
C GLN A 116 29.68 9.68 18.17
N LYS A 117 29.25 10.27 17.06
CA LYS A 117 29.80 11.53 16.54
C LYS A 117 29.68 12.66 17.56
N ARG A 118 28.55 12.78 18.26
CA ARG A 118 28.31 13.82 19.26
C ARG A 118 29.21 13.66 20.48
N PHE A 119 29.37 12.44 21.02
CA PHE A 119 30.30 12.20 22.13
C PHE A 119 31.76 12.43 21.73
N GLN A 120 32.18 11.90 20.58
CA GLN A 120 33.53 12.06 20.06
C GLN A 120 33.87 13.55 19.85
N ASN A 121 32.97 14.34 19.27
CA ASN A 121 33.17 15.77 19.07
C ASN A 121 33.19 16.56 20.38
N GLN A 122 32.34 16.20 21.35
CA GLN A 122 32.26 16.89 22.64
C GLN A 122 33.56 16.74 23.46
N VAL A 123 34.14 15.54 23.44
CA VAL A 123 35.35 15.21 24.19
C VAL A 123 36.62 15.37 23.35
N LYS A 124 36.49 15.54 22.02
CA LYS A 124 37.57 15.56 21.02
C LYS A 124 38.39 14.25 21.02
N ALA A 125 37.69 13.12 21.11
CA ALA A 125 38.28 11.78 21.10
C ALA A 125 38.00 11.06 19.78
N ASN A 126 38.99 10.33 19.25
CA ASN A 126 38.86 9.58 18.00
C ASN A 126 38.18 8.21 18.17
N ASN A 127 38.19 7.67 19.39
CA ASN A 127 37.59 6.38 19.73
C ASN A 127 36.28 6.58 20.51
N PHE A 128 35.22 5.87 20.12
CA PHE A 128 33.90 6.05 20.73
C PHE A 128 33.85 5.54 22.18
N GLN A 129 34.39 4.36 22.46
CA GLN A 129 34.46 3.82 23.82
C GLN A 129 35.25 4.76 24.74
N GLN A 130 36.41 5.24 24.27
CA GLN A 130 37.20 6.22 25.02
C GLN A 130 36.43 7.54 25.25
N ALA A 131 35.64 7.99 24.26
CA ALA A 131 34.82 9.18 24.40
C ALA A 131 33.76 9.01 25.50
N LEU A 132 33.09 7.85 25.56
CA LEU A 132 32.11 7.52 26.60
C LEU A 132 32.77 7.44 27.98
N GLU A 133 33.91 6.75 28.06
CA GLU A 133 34.66 6.59 29.30
C GLU A 133 35.15 7.95 29.84
N LEU A 134 35.71 8.79 28.97
CA LEU A 134 36.21 10.10 29.37
C LEU A 134 35.08 11.07 29.70
N PHE A 135 33.97 11.07 28.96
CA PHE A 135 32.83 11.97 29.21
C PHE A 135 32.25 11.82 30.62
N TRP A 136 32.08 10.58 31.09
CA TRP A 136 31.56 10.28 32.43
C TRP A 136 32.64 10.18 33.50
N SER A 137 33.91 10.44 33.18
CA SER A 137 34.98 10.40 34.16
C SER A 137 34.88 11.56 35.17
N PRO A 138 35.34 11.37 36.43
CA PRO A 138 35.42 12.46 37.41
C PRO A 138 36.30 13.64 36.95
N VAL A 139 37.24 13.40 36.03
CA VAL A 139 38.12 14.43 35.48
C VAL A 139 37.34 15.38 34.57
N TYR A 140 36.52 14.83 33.68
CA TYR A 140 35.74 15.62 32.72
C TYR A 140 34.43 16.15 33.31
N PHE A 141 33.83 15.39 34.22
CA PHE A 141 32.58 15.70 34.92
C PHE A 141 32.85 16.25 36.33
N ASN A 142 33.44 17.45 36.40
CA ASN A 142 33.93 18.08 37.63
C ASN A 142 33.08 19.30 38.06
N GLN A 143 33.42 19.91 39.18
CA GLN A 143 32.69 21.04 39.77
C GLN A 143 32.42 22.21 38.81
N LYS A 144 33.34 22.49 37.88
CA LYS A 144 33.20 23.61 36.92
C LYS A 144 32.40 23.22 35.67
N THR A 145 32.39 21.94 35.30
CA THR A 145 31.88 21.49 33.98
C THR A 145 30.59 20.68 34.04
N TRP A 146 30.27 20.05 35.18
CA TRP A 146 29.19 19.06 35.27
C TRP A 146 27.84 19.57 34.75
N LYS A 147 27.44 20.81 35.09
CA LYS A 147 26.19 21.41 34.59
C LYS A 147 26.16 21.51 33.07
N LYS A 148 27.28 21.94 32.46
CA LYS A 148 27.41 22.04 31.01
C LYS A 148 27.35 20.67 30.34
N GLN A 149 27.98 19.65 30.94
CA GLN A 149 27.98 18.30 30.39
C GLN A 149 26.62 17.62 30.52
N LEU A 150 25.94 17.81 31.65
CA LEU A 150 24.57 17.34 31.84
C LEU A 150 23.60 18.03 30.87
N LEU A 151 23.74 19.34 30.66
CA LEU A 151 22.98 20.08 29.67
C LEU A 151 23.25 19.58 28.25
N PHE A 152 24.53 19.34 27.90
CA PHE A 152 24.90 18.75 26.62
C PHE A 152 24.21 17.41 26.42
N PHE A 153 24.27 16.51 27.41
CA PHE A 153 23.63 15.20 27.34
C PHE A 153 22.11 15.34 27.15
N ASN A 154 21.45 16.12 28.01
CA ASN A 154 20.00 16.30 27.98
C ASN A 154 19.49 16.94 26.68
N GLN A 155 20.25 17.85 26.07
CA GLN A 155 19.85 18.55 24.86
C GLN A 155 20.29 17.88 23.56
N ASN A 156 21.42 17.16 23.56
CA ASN A 156 22.03 16.67 22.32
C ASN A 156 22.09 15.15 22.21
N ILE A 157 21.96 14.41 23.32
CA ILE A 157 22.07 12.94 23.33
C ILE A 157 20.75 12.29 23.74
N ARG A 158 20.09 12.79 24.79
CA ARG A 158 18.92 12.15 25.39
C ARG A 158 17.81 11.85 24.38
N PHE A 159 17.49 12.78 23.50
CA PHE A 159 16.44 12.55 22.50
C PHE A 159 16.81 11.48 21.48
N LEU A 160 18.09 11.29 21.17
CA LEU A 160 18.55 10.22 20.28
C LEU A 160 18.38 8.85 20.94
N ILE A 161 18.54 8.75 22.26
CA ILE A 161 18.32 7.50 23.00
C ILE A 161 16.83 7.13 23.02
N ILE A 162 15.95 8.13 23.14
CA ILE A 162 14.49 7.95 23.15
C ILE A 162 13.93 7.77 21.72
N PHE A 163 14.67 8.25 20.71
CA PHE A 163 14.25 8.21 19.32
C PHE A 163 14.06 6.77 18.84
N TYR A 164 12.86 6.45 18.39
CA TYR A 164 12.56 5.16 17.79
C TYR A 164 12.99 5.14 16.31
N GLU A 165 14.05 4.40 16.02
CA GLU A 165 14.47 4.07 14.66
C GLU A 165 13.97 2.65 14.31
N PRO A 166 13.02 2.49 13.38
CA PRO A 166 12.38 1.20 13.11
C PRO A 166 13.37 0.10 12.73
N SER A 167 13.43 -1.00 13.47
CA SER A 167 14.30 -2.13 13.10
C SER A 167 13.72 -3.47 13.50
N LEU A 168 13.21 -4.24 12.53
CA LEU A 168 12.79 -5.61 12.76
C LEU A 168 13.90 -6.56 12.31
N THR A 169 14.19 -7.60 13.10
CA THR A 169 15.24 -8.59 12.76
C THR A 169 15.00 -9.23 11.39
N TYR A 170 13.73 -9.44 11.02
CA TYR A 170 13.35 -10.05 9.74
C TYR A 170 13.46 -9.09 8.54
N ASP A 171 13.61 -7.78 8.77
CA ASP A 171 13.88 -6.82 7.70
C ASP A 171 15.18 -7.14 6.97
N LEU A 172 16.19 -7.68 7.69
CA LEU A 172 17.45 -8.16 7.09
C LEU A 172 17.24 -9.27 6.06
N ILE A 173 16.24 -10.12 6.24
CA ILE A 173 15.90 -11.21 5.33
C ILE A 173 15.24 -10.66 4.07
N LYS A 174 14.38 -9.66 4.23
CA LYS A 174 13.67 -9.01 3.12
C LYS A 174 14.44 -7.86 2.48
N GLY A 175 15.65 -7.57 2.97
CA GLY A 175 16.47 -6.44 2.52
C GLY A 175 15.78 -5.09 2.73
N VAL A 176 15.02 -4.96 3.80
CA VAL A 176 14.30 -3.73 4.17
C VAL A 176 15.17 -2.89 5.09
N GLU A 177 15.20 -1.58 4.84
CA GLU A 177 15.84 -0.59 5.71
C GLU A 177 14.93 0.62 5.90
N PRO A 178 14.97 1.30 7.05
CA PRO A 178 14.26 2.57 7.23
C PRO A 178 14.67 3.61 6.19
N ASP A 179 13.70 4.41 5.73
CA ASP A 179 14.00 5.47 4.78
C ASP A 179 14.83 6.58 5.45
N ARG A 180 16.04 6.79 4.96
CA ARG A 180 17.01 7.72 5.59
C ARG A 180 16.49 9.14 5.68
N LEU A 181 15.77 9.59 4.65
CA LEU A 181 15.25 10.96 4.60
C LEU A 181 14.15 11.17 5.65
N SER A 182 13.20 10.22 5.76
CA SER A 182 12.17 10.28 6.79
C SER A 182 12.77 10.15 8.21
N GLN A 183 13.75 9.27 8.41
CA GLN A 183 14.40 9.14 9.72
C GLN A 183 15.18 10.41 10.12
N ASN A 184 15.88 11.04 9.17
CA ASN A 184 16.55 12.32 9.42
C ASN A 184 15.54 13.41 9.77
N TYR A 185 14.43 13.48 9.03
CA TYR A 185 13.34 14.42 9.31
C TYR A 185 12.81 14.26 10.74
N LEU A 186 12.44 13.04 11.14
CA LEU A 186 11.90 12.75 12.48
C LEU A 186 12.90 13.07 13.60
N ARG A 187 14.18 12.78 13.36
CA ARG A 187 15.27 13.10 14.29
C ARG A 187 15.42 14.61 14.48
N LYS A 188 15.32 15.39 13.41
CA LYS A 188 15.36 16.86 13.45
C LYS A 188 14.14 17.43 14.19
N VAL A 189 12.95 16.87 13.98
CA VAL A 189 11.75 17.23 14.75
C VAL A 189 11.94 16.92 16.24
N SER A 190 12.53 15.77 16.58
CA SER A 190 12.85 15.44 17.98
C SER A 190 13.88 16.39 18.59
N GLU A 191 14.90 16.79 17.83
CA GLU A 191 15.87 17.80 18.25
C GLU A 191 15.21 19.17 18.46
N LEU A 192 14.29 19.57 17.57
CA LEU A 192 13.50 20.80 17.71
C LEU A 192 12.65 20.76 18.98
N LYS A 193 11.90 19.68 19.22
CA LYS A 193 11.07 19.53 20.43
C LYS A 193 11.87 19.76 21.71
N VAL A 194 13.07 19.17 21.78
CA VAL A 194 13.98 19.38 22.91
C VAL A 194 14.48 20.82 22.96
N ASN A 195 14.85 21.42 21.82
CA ASN A 195 15.32 22.80 21.81
C ASN A 195 14.25 23.80 22.27
N LEU A 196 13.02 23.63 21.80
CA LEU A 196 11.87 24.46 22.19
C LEU A 196 11.62 24.37 23.70
N LYS A 197 11.68 23.17 24.28
CA LYS A 197 11.50 22.96 25.72
C LYS A 197 12.52 23.72 26.58
N TYR A 198 13.78 23.78 26.17
CA TYR A 198 14.85 24.36 26.98
C TYR A 198 15.19 25.82 26.65
N ASN A 199 15.11 26.21 25.38
CA ASN A 199 15.59 27.51 24.90
C ASN A 199 14.48 28.38 24.32
N GLY A 200 13.29 27.82 24.08
CA GLY A 200 12.17 28.50 23.46
C GLY A 200 12.29 28.64 21.93
N LEU A 201 11.24 29.21 21.35
CA LEU A 201 11.04 29.32 19.91
C LEU A 201 11.94 30.38 19.24
N ASN A 202 12.24 31.47 19.96
CA ASN A 202 13.06 32.58 19.48
C ASN A 202 14.57 32.32 19.48
N HIS A 203 15.01 31.16 19.99
CA HIS A 203 16.42 30.82 20.03
C HIS A 203 16.97 30.56 18.60
N PRO A 204 18.18 31.03 18.24
CA PRO A 204 18.74 30.84 16.89
C PRO A 204 18.78 29.39 16.43
N LYS A 205 19.02 28.45 17.36
CA LYS A 205 19.02 27.01 17.06
C LYS A 205 17.61 26.49 16.67
N SER A 206 16.55 26.97 17.33
CA SER A 206 15.15 26.62 16.99
C SER A 206 14.82 27.10 15.57
N GLN A 207 15.17 28.34 15.24
CA GLN A 207 14.93 28.89 13.89
C GLN A 207 15.72 28.15 12.80
N SER A 208 16.97 27.76 13.07
CA SER A 208 17.76 26.92 12.16
C SER A 208 17.08 25.57 11.93
N LEU A 209 16.65 24.89 13.00
CA LEU A 209 15.98 23.60 12.91
C LEU A 209 14.66 23.69 12.13
N LEU A 210 13.85 24.73 12.35
CA LEU A 210 12.62 24.96 11.57
C LEU A 210 12.91 25.16 10.09
N LYS A 211 13.99 25.86 9.73
CA LYS A 211 14.41 26.01 8.33
C LYS A 211 14.84 24.67 7.73
N GLU A 212 15.65 23.88 8.45
CA GLU A 212 16.09 22.55 8.01
C GLU A 212 14.90 21.60 7.82
N ILE A 213 13.98 21.55 8.78
CA ILE A 213 12.78 20.69 8.70
C ILE A 213 11.90 21.07 7.51
N ARG A 214 11.72 22.37 7.23
CA ARG A 214 11.00 22.83 6.02
C ARG A 214 11.69 22.38 4.73
N GLN A 215 13.01 22.50 4.66
CA GLN A 215 13.77 22.02 3.49
C GLN A 215 13.62 20.52 3.28
N ILE A 216 13.74 19.72 4.36
CA ILE A 216 13.56 18.28 4.29
C ILE A 216 12.11 17.91 3.94
N SER A 217 11.11 18.70 4.40
CA SER A 217 9.70 18.52 4.01
C SER A 217 9.51 18.65 2.50
N ILE A 218 10.14 19.67 1.90
CA ILE A 218 10.09 19.89 0.44
C ILE A 218 10.80 18.75 -0.27
N GLU A 219 11.99 18.35 0.21
CA GLU A 219 12.74 17.22 -0.35
C GLU A 219 11.94 15.92 -0.30
N LEU A 220 11.25 15.62 0.80
CA LEU A 220 10.35 14.46 0.91
C LEU A 220 9.24 14.51 -0.15
N ILE A 221 8.69 15.68 -0.45
CA ILE A 221 7.60 15.79 -1.43
C ILE A 221 8.11 15.72 -2.87
N ASP A 222 9.26 16.32 -3.16
CA ASP A 222 9.83 16.44 -4.50
C ASP A 222 10.74 15.28 -4.92
N ARG A 223 11.14 14.46 -3.96
CA ARG A 223 11.97 13.29 -4.21
C ARG A 223 11.35 12.43 -5.29
N ASN A 224 12.19 11.96 -6.20
CA ASN A 224 11.81 10.88 -7.09
C ASN A 224 11.69 9.57 -6.29
N TYR A 225 10.55 8.90 -6.39
CA TYR A 225 10.25 7.64 -5.69
C TYR A 225 10.44 6.46 -6.65
N PRO A 226 11.67 5.92 -6.80
CA PRO A 226 11.89 4.72 -7.58
C PRO A 226 11.21 3.51 -6.94
N LEU A 227 11.20 2.38 -7.65
CA LEU A 227 10.52 1.14 -7.26
C LEU A 227 10.79 0.71 -5.81
N GLN A 228 12.01 0.92 -5.29
CA GLN A 228 12.38 0.54 -3.93
C GLN A 228 11.70 1.35 -2.82
N LEU A 229 11.10 2.49 -3.17
CA LEU A 229 10.45 3.44 -2.26
C LEU A 229 8.97 3.63 -2.59
N GLN A 230 8.48 3.00 -3.66
CA GLN A 230 7.07 3.03 -4.06
C GLN A 230 6.09 2.73 -2.92
N PRO A 231 6.36 1.79 -1.98
CA PRO A 231 5.47 1.54 -0.84
C PRO A 231 5.26 2.75 0.08
N ASN A 232 6.13 3.76 0.03
CA ASN A 232 6.02 4.97 0.84
C ASN A 232 5.06 6.00 0.24
N LEU A 233 4.74 5.91 -1.05
CA LEU A 233 3.90 6.90 -1.75
C LEU A 233 2.49 7.00 -1.17
N GLY A 234 1.88 5.89 -0.77
CA GLY A 234 0.57 5.88 -0.12
C GLY A 234 0.58 6.65 1.19
N LYS A 235 1.54 6.32 2.06
CA LYS A 235 1.72 6.99 3.37
C LYS A 235 2.11 8.46 3.22
N LEU A 236 2.95 8.79 2.24
CA LEU A 236 3.26 10.19 1.91
C LEU A 236 2.02 10.95 1.46
N THR A 237 1.18 10.33 0.63
CA THR A 237 -0.06 10.95 0.15
C THR A 237 -1.01 11.21 1.32
N GLU A 238 -1.11 10.26 2.24
CA GLU A 238 -1.88 10.43 3.47
C GLU A 238 -1.33 11.58 4.34
N ILE A 239 -0.02 11.61 4.60
CA ILE A 239 0.65 12.71 5.32
C ILE A 239 0.36 14.07 4.65
N LYS A 240 0.46 14.14 3.31
CA LYS A 240 0.18 15.35 2.54
C LYS A 240 -1.25 15.85 2.76
N TYR A 241 -2.23 14.96 2.77
CA TYR A 241 -3.61 15.38 3.00
C TYR A 241 -3.87 15.74 4.47
N ARG A 242 -3.30 15.01 5.43
CA ARG A 242 -3.41 15.34 6.86
C ARG A 242 -2.86 16.73 7.16
N ILE A 243 -1.70 17.09 6.61
CA ILE A 243 -1.13 18.43 6.83
C ILE A 243 -1.92 19.53 6.11
N ILE A 244 -2.44 19.25 4.92
CA ILE A 244 -3.27 20.22 4.19
C ILE A 244 -4.57 20.47 4.96
N ASP A 245 -5.27 19.43 5.39
CA ASP A 245 -6.50 19.55 6.18
C ASP A 245 -6.25 20.30 7.49
N HIS A 246 -5.15 19.99 8.18
CA HIS A 246 -4.80 20.68 9.42
C HIS A 246 -4.49 22.16 9.25
N ILE A 247 -3.86 22.57 8.15
CA ILE A 247 -3.51 23.98 7.90
C ILE A 247 -4.69 24.75 7.29
N TYR A 248 -5.28 24.23 6.22
CA TYR A 248 -6.30 24.94 5.46
C TYR A 248 -7.72 24.69 5.96
N GLY A 249 -7.97 23.59 6.68
CA GLY A 249 -9.26 23.32 7.32
C GLY A 249 -9.58 24.26 8.48
N ARG A 250 -8.58 25.01 8.99
CA ARG A 250 -8.79 26.08 9.98
C ARG A 250 -9.52 27.29 9.41
N ASP A 251 -9.45 27.49 8.09
CA ASP A 251 -10.14 28.59 7.43
C ASP A 251 -11.65 28.26 7.31
N PRO A 252 -12.54 28.92 8.07
CA PRO A 252 -13.97 28.64 8.01
C PRO A 252 -14.56 28.94 6.62
N GLN A 253 -13.92 29.81 5.83
CA GLN A 253 -14.35 30.13 4.47
C GLN A 253 -14.12 28.98 3.49
N PHE A 254 -13.24 28.03 3.81
CA PHE A 254 -13.02 26.87 2.97
C PHE A 254 -14.33 26.10 2.70
N THR A 255 -15.15 25.90 3.72
CA THR A 255 -16.39 25.12 3.62
C THR A 255 -17.49 25.80 2.81
N THR A 256 -17.35 27.09 2.45
CA THR A 256 -18.37 27.83 1.69
C THR A 256 -18.40 27.44 0.21
N ARG A 257 -17.30 26.90 -0.32
CA ARG A 257 -17.22 26.39 -1.69
C ARG A 257 -17.77 24.98 -1.86
N LEU A 258 -18.04 24.28 -0.76
CA LEU A 258 -18.57 22.91 -0.76
C LEU A 258 -20.10 22.93 -0.88
N THR A 259 -20.66 22.00 -1.66
CA THR A 259 -22.10 21.77 -1.68
C THR A 259 -22.58 21.28 -0.31
N PRO A 260 -23.88 21.42 0.03
CA PRO A 260 -24.40 20.98 1.34
C PRO A 260 -24.06 19.53 1.69
N THR A 261 -24.12 18.61 0.70
CA THR A 261 -23.76 17.20 0.87
C THR A 261 -22.28 17.04 1.20
N LEU A 262 -21.38 17.72 0.47
CA LEU A 262 -19.94 17.65 0.73
C LEU A 262 -19.57 18.28 2.07
N LYS A 263 -20.23 19.36 2.47
CA LYS A 263 -20.04 20.00 3.78
C LYS A 263 -20.43 19.06 4.92
N PHE A 264 -21.55 18.35 4.80
CA PHE A 264 -21.96 17.32 5.75
C PHE A 264 -20.92 16.18 5.83
N LEU A 265 -20.51 15.64 4.67
CA LEU A 265 -19.51 14.57 4.60
C LEU A 265 -18.15 14.97 5.18
N TYR A 266 -17.76 16.24 5.03
CA TYR A 266 -16.57 16.81 5.66
C TYR A 266 -16.71 16.91 7.17
N GLN A 267 -17.84 17.39 7.69
CA GLN A 267 -18.11 17.50 9.13
C GLN A 267 -18.00 16.16 9.86
N ILE A 268 -18.43 15.06 9.21
CA ILE A 268 -18.31 13.71 9.77
C ILE A 268 -16.98 13.01 9.43
N LYS A 269 -16.00 13.74 8.88
CA LYS A 269 -14.68 13.27 8.41
C LYS A 269 -14.71 12.21 7.31
N LEU A 270 -15.88 11.84 6.78
CA LEU A 270 -16.01 10.81 5.74
C LEU A 270 -15.42 11.28 4.40
N LEU A 271 -15.53 12.57 4.08
CA LEU A 271 -14.98 13.11 2.84
C LEU A 271 -13.44 13.06 2.83
N ASN A 272 -12.79 13.29 3.97
CA ASN A 272 -11.33 13.16 4.11
C ASN A 272 -10.85 11.73 3.88
N PHE A 273 -11.68 10.73 4.20
CA PHE A 273 -11.37 9.32 4.01
C PHE A 273 -11.63 8.84 2.57
N LEU A 274 -12.77 9.23 1.99
CA LEU A 274 -13.21 8.71 0.69
C LEU A 274 -12.63 9.47 -0.51
N ALA A 275 -12.48 10.79 -0.40
CA ALA A 275 -12.10 11.63 -1.53
C ALA A 275 -11.38 12.93 -1.12
N PRO A 276 -10.23 12.84 -0.40
CA PRO A 276 -9.48 14.03 0.02
C PRO A 276 -9.00 14.89 -1.16
N GLU A 277 -8.78 14.30 -2.33
CA GLU A 277 -8.40 15.00 -3.56
C GLU A 277 -9.46 16.00 -4.04
N LEU A 278 -10.75 15.72 -3.81
CA LEU A 278 -11.84 16.63 -4.19
C LEU A 278 -11.83 17.89 -3.32
N ILE A 279 -11.40 17.76 -2.08
CA ILE A 279 -11.34 18.85 -1.09
C ILE A 279 -10.13 19.74 -1.37
N TRP A 280 -8.99 19.10 -1.66
CA TRP A 280 -7.68 19.73 -1.56
C TRP A 280 -6.92 19.87 -2.88
N SER A 281 -7.58 19.62 -4.02
CA SER A 281 -6.97 19.68 -5.36
C SER A 281 -6.23 20.98 -5.68
N ASP A 282 -6.64 22.11 -5.11
CA ASP A 282 -6.06 23.45 -5.30
C ASP A 282 -5.05 23.84 -4.20
N ARG A 283 -4.78 22.96 -3.24
CA ARG A 283 -3.87 23.23 -2.11
C ARG A 283 -2.56 22.48 -2.27
N SER A 284 -1.45 23.18 -2.01
CA SER A 284 -0.11 22.62 -2.10
C SER A 284 0.33 22.06 -0.75
N ALA A 285 0.64 20.77 -0.71
CA ALA A 285 1.22 20.14 0.47
C ALA A 285 2.55 20.80 0.88
N LYS A 286 3.36 21.25 -0.08
CA LYS A 286 4.62 21.95 0.21
C LYS A 286 4.37 23.26 0.95
N GLN A 287 3.35 24.01 0.52
CA GLN A 287 2.96 25.24 1.20
C GLN A 287 2.42 24.93 2.59
N ALA A 288 1.58 23.91 2.74
CA ALA A 288 1.09 23.46 4.06
C ALA A 288 2.23 23.12 5.02
N PHE A 289 3.23 22.34 4.59
CA PHE A 289 4.42 22.04 5.40
C PHE A 289 5.25 23.27 5.74
N ASN A 290 5.43 24.18 4.78
CA ASN A 290 6.14 25.44 5.02
C ASN A 290 5.42 26.33 6.04
N THR A 291 4.09 26.39 5.98
CA THR A 291 3.25 27.11 6.94
C THR A 291 3.26 26.43 8.31
N PHE A 292 3.11 25.10 8.36
CA PHE A 292 3.10 24.34 9.60
C PHE A 292 4.36 24.56 10.45
N TRP A 293 5.54 24.46 9.82
CA TRP A 293 6.84 24.68 10.46
C TRP A 293 7.30 26.14 10.43
N SER A 294 6.40 27.08 10.17
CA SER A 294 6.72 28.51 10.25
C SER A 294 6.76 28.98 11.69
N LEU A 295 7.54 30.03 11.95
CA LEU A 295 7.60 30.65 13.27
C LEU A 295 6.21 31.18 13.65
N GLU A 296 5.57 31.83 12.69
CA GLU A 296 4.27 32.48 12.82
C GLU A 296 3.19 31.48 13.23
N ASN A 297 3.15 30.29 12.62
CA ASN A 297 2.17 29.26 12.97
C ASN A 297 2.39 28.71 14.39
N LEU A 298 3.64 28.41 14.74
CA LEU A 298 3.99 27.87 16.05
C LEU A 298 3.79 28.90 17.18
N GLU A 299 3.98 30.19 16.91
CA GLU A 299 3.65 31.27 17.85
C GLU A 299 2.13 31.45 18.01
N GLN A 300 1.39 31.46 16.89
CA GLN A 300 -0.04 31.74 16.89
C GLN A 300 -0.87 30.64 17.56
N TYR A 301 -0.56 29.37 17.27
CA TYR A 301 -1.36 28.22 17.71
C TYR A 301 -0.74 27.42 18.86
N GLY A 302 0.47 27.79 19.29
CA GLY A 302 1.22 27.09 20.32
C GLY A 302 2.00 25.90 19.75
N TRP A 303 3.32 25.93 19.94
CA TRP A 303 4.22 24.92 19.39
C TRP A 303 3.97 23.53 20.01
N GLU A 304 3.49 23.44 21.25
CA GLU A 304 3.13 22.19 21.90
C GLU A 304 1.96 21.49 21.20
N THR A 305 0.91 22.24 20.88
CA THR A 305 -0.29 21.71 20.20
C THR A 305 0.04 21.24 18.78
N GLU A 306 0.85 22.01 18.06
CA GLU A 306 1.28 21.64 16.71
C GLU A 306 2.17 20.40 16.72
N LEU A 307 3.10 20.29 17.68
CA LEU A 307 3.90 19.07 17.84
C LEU A 307 3.06 17.85 18.24
N GLN A 308 2.05 18.02 19.09
CA GLN A 308 1.12 16.92 19.43
C GLN A 308 0.37 16.41 18.20
N PHE A 309 -0.12 17.32 17.35
CA PHE A 309 -0.70 16.93 16.07
C PHE A 309 0.30 16.18 15.20
N PHE A 310 1.54 16.68 15.10
CA PHE A 310 2.59 16.00 14.32
C PHE A 310 2.84 14.57 14.81
N GLU A 311 2.98 14.40 16.12
CA GLU A 311 3.23 13.12 16.76
C GLU A 311 2.08 12.13 16.54
N ALA A 312 0.84 12.62 16.65
CA ALA A 312 -0.36 11.79 16.50
C ALA A 312 -0.65 11.42 15.03
N GLU A 313 -0.46 12.35 14.09
CA GLU A 313 -1.01 12.23 12.74
C GLU A 313 0.05 11.97 11.66
N MET A 314 1.33 12.25 11.91
CA MET A 314 2.38 12.15 10.89
C MET A 314 3.57 11.29 11.29
N GLN A 315 4.01 11.34 12.56
CA GLN A 315 5.23 10.68 13.00
C GLN A 315 5.21 9.18 12.69
N GLU A 316 4.13 8.48 13.08
CA GLU A 316 4.00 7.03 12.85
C GLU A 316 4.03 6.70 11.35
N LEU A 317 3.34 7.47 10.51
CA LEU A 317 3.33 7.26 9.07
C LEU A 317 4.73 7.40 8.45
N MET A 318 5.53 8.36 8.93
CA MET A 318 6.91 8.56 8.47
C MET A 318 7.87 7.48 8.98
N GLN A 319 7.62 6.91 10.17
CA GLN A 319 8.37 5.76 10.69
C GLN A 319 8.14 4.51 9.82
N LEU A 320 6.96 4.39 9.21
CA LEU A 320 6.66 3.30 8.28
C LEU A 320 7.35 3.42 6.91
N PHE A 321 8.08 4.50 6.64
CA PHE A 321 8.80 4.64 5.37
C PHE A 321 10.03 3.74 5.38
N TYR A 322 10.18 2.96 4.31
CA TYR A 322 11.31 2.06 4.16
C TYR A 322 11.77 2.01 2.71
N PHE A 323 13.02 1.58 2.53
CA PHE A 323 13.62 1.24 1.26
C PHE A 323 13.85 -0.28 1.22
N ARG A 324 13.65 -0.90 0.06
CA ARG A 324 13.97 -2.32 -0.14
C ARG A 324 15.09 -2.49 -1.16
N HIS A 325 16.18 -3.14 -0.74
CA HIS A 325 17.34 -3.42 -1.59
C HIS A 325 16.97 -4.28 -2.79
N LEU A 326 17.69 -4.04 -3.89
CA LEU A 326 17.68 -4.92 -5.06
C LEU A 326 18.88 -5.86 -5.03
N GLY A 327 18.67 -7.10 -5.44
CA GLY A 327 19.72 -8.06 -5.69
C GLY A 327 20.44 -7.76 -7.00
N ILE A 328 21.49 -8.54 -7.27
CA ILE A 328 22.27 -8.47 -8.52
C ILE A 328 21.39 -8.81 -9.73
N ASP A 329 20.33 -9.58 -9.51
CA ASP A 329 19.31 -9.97 -10.48
C ASP A 329 18.27 -8.87 -10.76
N GLY A 330 18.34 -7.73 -10.07
CA GLY A 330 17.38 -6.62 -10.24
C GLY A 330 16.05 -6.84 -9.52
N GLU A 331 15.84 -8.00 -8.90
CA GLU A 331 14.70 -8.31 -8.07
C GLU A 331 14.92 -7.80 -6.64
N PHE A 332 13.85 -7.67 -5.87
CA PHE A 332 14.02 -7.31 -4.47
C PHE A 332 14.75 -8.41 -3.68
N VAL A 333 15.70 -8.00 -2.85
CA VAL A 333 16.43 -8.90 -1.95
C VAL A 333 15.45 -9.76 -1.16
N ASN A 334 15.63 -11.07 -1.27
CA ASN A 334 14.93 -12.05 -0.46
C ASN A 334 15.91 -13.16 -0.08
N ARG A 335 16.33 -13.15 1.18
CA ARG A 335 17.29 -14.09 1.76
C ARG A 335 16.60 -15.23 2.51
N PHE A 336 15.29 -15.42 2.32
CA PHE A 336 14.53 -16.47 2.99
C PHE A 336 15.15 -17.86 2.82
N TRP A 337 15.79 -18.11 1.68
CA TRP A 337 16.49 -19.37 1.40
C TRP A 337 17.54 -19.73 2.48
N LEU A 338 18.15 -18.76 3.18
CA LEU A 338 19.08 -19.03 4.28
C LEU A 338 18.39 -19.67 5.48
N ILE A 339 17.20 -19.17 5.82
CA ILE A 339 16.37 -19.70 6.91
C ILE A 339 15.80 -21.07 6.52
N ASP A 340 15.51 -21.24 5.23
CA ASP A 340 14.86 -22.43 4.70
C ASP A 340 15.82 -23.58 4.39
N LEU A 341 17.13 -23.29 4.23
CA LEU A 341 18.15 -24.28 3.89
C LEU A 341 18.23 -25.47 4.88
N PRO A 342 18.18 -25.27 6.23
CA PRO A 342 18.10 -26.39 7.17
C PRO A 342 16.88 -27.28 6.95
N TRP A 343 15.73 -26.70 6.61
CA TRP A 343 14.51 -27.45 6.31
C TRP A 343 14.63 -28.22 5.00
N ILE A 344 15.15 -27.59 3.95
CA ILE A 344 15.39 -28.25 2.66
C ILE A 344 16.35 -29.43 2.85
N THR A 345 17.40 -29.26 3.67
CA THR A 345 18.37 -30.32 3.96
C THR A 345 17.70 -31.49 4.69
N LEU A 346 16.87 -31.19 5.70
CA LEU A 346 16.08 -32.19 6.40
C LEU A 346 15.12 -32.93 5.46
N PHE A 347 14.40 -32.21 4.60
CA PHE A 347 13.49 -32.80 3.63
C PHE A 347 14.21 -33.60 2.56
N PHE A 348 15.42 -33.19 2.16
CA PHE A 348 16.24 -33.92 1.21
C PHE A 348 16.67 -35.28 1.77
N LEU A 349 17.16 -35.30 3.01
CA LEU A 349 17.50 -36.55 3.70
C LEU A 349 16.26 -37.44 3.89
N THR A 350 15.13 -36.85 4.27
CA THR A 350 13.86 -37.57 4.39
C THR A 350 13.41 -38.17 3.06
N PHE A 351 13.54 -37.43 1.97
CA PHE A 351 13.22 -37.87 0.63
C PHE A 351 14.10 -39.04 0.18
N LEU A 352 15.41 -38.99 0.44
CA LEU A 352 16.33 -40.11 0.18
C LEU A 352 15.96 -41.36 0.99
N MET A 353 15.64 -41.20 2.28
CA MET A 353 15.19 -42.30 3.14
C MET A 353 13.89 -42.94 2.63
N GLU A 354 12.92 -42.13 2.18
CA GLU A 354 11.65 -42.63 1.64
C GLU A 354 11.83 -43.31 0.27
N ILE A 355 12.71 -42.80 -0.60
CA ILE A 355 13.08 -43.49 -1.85
C ILE A 355 13.69 -44.86 -1.52
N TYR A 356 14.64 -44.91 -0.59
CA TYR A 356 15.29 -46.16 -0.18
C TYR A 356 14.28 -47.16 0.40
N ALA A 357 13.42 -46.71 1.32
CA ALA A 357 12.38 -47.54 1.92
C ALA A 357 11.36 -48.06 0.88
N LEU A 358 10.95 -47.20 -0.06
CA LEU A 358 10.01 -47.57 -1.12
C LEU A 358 10.59 -48.62 -2.06
N ARG A 359 11.86 -48.43 -2.50
CA ARG A 359 12.55 -49.40 -3.36
C ARG A 359 12.85 -50.71 -2.65
N ARG A 360 13.13 -50.68 -1.34
CA ARG A 360 13.30 -51.91 -0.53
C ARG A 360 11.99 -52.70 -0.40
N ARG A 361 10.84 -52.02 -0.35
CA ARG A 361 9.51 -52.64 -0.30
C ARG A 361 9.00 -53.11 -1.67
N GLN A 362 9.41 -52.43 -2.75
CA GLN A 362 9.00 -52.70 -4.13
C GLN A 362 10.24 -52.72 -5.05
N PRO A 363 10.96 -53.85 -5.11
CA PRO A 363 12.24 -53.94 -5.83
C PRO A 363 12.11 -53.78 -7.35
N GLU A 364 10.91 -53.97 -7.90
CA GLU A 364 10.62 -53.78 -9.34
C GLU A 364 10.59 -52.31 -9.76
N LEU A 365 10.54 -51.35 -8.82
CA LEU A 365 10.49 -49.93 -9.15
C LEU A 365 11.84 -49.39 -9.60
N THR A 366 11.83 -48.71 -10.75
CA THR A 366 12.96 -47.88 -11.18
C THR A 366 13.09 -46.63 -10.29
N LEU A 367 14.29 -46.04 -10.24
CA LEU A 367 14.53 -44.82 -9.44
C LEU A 367 13.63 -43.65 -9.90
N ARG A 368 13.37 -43.54 -11.21
CA ARG A 368 12.49 -42.52 -11.79
C ARG A 368 11.04 -42.69 -11.31
N GLU A 369 10.54 -43.92 -11.31
CA GLU A 369 9.18 -44.22 -10.82
C GLU A 369 9.02 -43.97 -9.33
N ALA A 370 10.06 -44.29 -8.53
CA ALA A 370 10.06 -43.98 -7.10
C ALA A 370 9.97 -42.46 -6.85
N ILE A 371 10.74 -41.66 -7.59
CA ILE A 371 10.68 -40.19 -7.53
C ILE A 371 9.30 -39.66 -7.95
N LEU A 372 8.73 -40.19 -9.03
CA LEU A 372 7.39 -39.78 -9.50
C LEU A 372 6.28 -40.11 -8.48
N LYS A 373 6.38 -41.23 -7.77
CA LYS A 373 5.46 -41.54 -6.65
C LYS A 373 5.60 -40.57 -5.47
N LEU A 374 6.80 -40.00 -5.30
CA LEU A 374 7.16 -39.07 -4.23
C LEU A 374 7.22 -37.60 -4.71
N TRP A 375 6.54 -37.27 -5.80
CA TRP A 375 6.58 -35.95 -6.45
C TRP A 375 6.28 -34.78 -5.49
N TYR A 376 5.45 -34.98 -4.48
CA TYR A 376 5.11 -33.97 -3.49
C TYR A 376 6.31 -33.52 -2.63
N TYR A 377 7.38 -34.31 -2.53
CA TYR A 377 8.63 -33.85 -1.90
C TYR A 377 9.36 -32.80 -2.74
N LEU A 378 9.15 -32.76 -4.07
CA LEU A 378 9.83 -31.79 -4.94
C LEU A 378 9.48 -30.35 -4.55
N PHE A 379 8.25 -30.08 -4.12
CA PHE A 379 7.86 -28.75 -3.64
C PHE A 379 8.56 -28.35 -2.34
N LEU A 380 8.91 -29.32 -1.49
CA LEU A 380 9.68 -29.07 -0.27
C LEU A 380 11.14 -28.74 -0.59
N LEU A 381 11.69 -29.31 -1.66
CA LEU A 381 13.10 -29.17 -2.01
C LEU A 381 13.41 -27.95 -2.88
N ILE A 382 12.46 -27.48 -3.69
CA ILE A 382 12.70 -26.40 -4.65
C ILE A 382 12.39 -25.04 -4.00
N PRO A 383 13.38 -24.16 -3.76
CA PRO A 383 13.18 -22.88 -3.07
C PRO A 383 12.29 -21.89 -3.83
N LYS A 384 12.12 -22.03 -5.15
CA LYS A 384 11.26 -21.14 -5.95
C LYS A 384 9.77 -21.49 -5.87
N LEU A 385 9.43 -22.67 -5.36
CA LEU A 385 8.05 -23.20 -5.34
C LEU A 385 7.44 -23.20 -3.94
N LEU A 386 7.80 -22.21 -3.11
CA LEU A 386 7.40 -22.15 -1.70
C LEU A 386 5.89 -22.25 -1.51
N PHE A 387 5.09 -21.56 -2.34
CA PHE A 387 3.62 -21.62 -2.26
C PHE A 387 3.06 -23.03 -2.49
N LEU A 388 3.73 -23.85 -3.31
CA LEU A 388 3.29 -25.22 -3.62
C LEU A 388 3.54 -26.20 -2.46
N ARG A 389 4.31 -25.81 -1.43
CA ARG A 389 4.50 -26.62 -0.21
C ARG A 389 3.22 -26.89 0.54
N PHE A 390 2.18 -26.10 0.32
CA PHE A 390 0.83 -26.39 0.80
C PHE A 390 0.36 -27.80 0.38
N ILE A 391 0.63 -28.20 -0.87
CA ILE A 391 0.24 -29.51 -1.39
C ILE A 391 0.93 -30.62 -0.60
N SER A 392 2.23 -30.46 -0.32
CA SER A 392 3.01 -31.40 0.49
C SER A 392 2.50 -31.46 1.92
N ALA A 393 2.21 -30.30 2.54
CA ALA A 393 1.67 -30.23 3.89
C ALA A 393 0.32 -30.95 4.00
N VAL A 394 -0.61 -30.66 3.10
CA VAL A 394 -1.94 -31.31 3.05
C VAL A 394 -1.78 -32.83 2.85
N TYR A 395 -0.90 -33.25 1.95
CA TYR A 395 -0.64 -34.67 1.72
C TYR A 395 -0.13 -35.38 2.98
N HIS A 396 0.86 -34.80 3.67
CA HIS A 396 1.43 -35.39 4.88
C HIS A 396 0.46 -35.39 6.06
N LEU A 397 -0.33 -34.33 6.26
CA LEU A 397 -1.38 -34.28 7.28
C LEU A 397 -2.45 -35.36 7.04
N ASN A 398 -2.86 -35.53 5.77
CA ASN A 398 -3.81 -36.57 5.39
C ASN A 398 -3.23 -37.99 5.61
N ARG A 399 -1.97 -38.23 5.20
CA ARG A 399 -1.26 -39.51 5.42
C ARG A 399 -1.10 -39.83 6.91
N ALA A 400 -0.89 -38.81 7.74
CA ALA A 400 -0.69 -38.97 9.19
C ALA A 400 -1.99 -39.10 10.01
N ASN A 401 -3.17 -38.95 9.37
CA ASN A 401 -4.47 -38.86 10.04
C ASN A 401 -4.48 -37.82 11.19
N PHE A 402 -3.75 -36.72 11.03
CA PHE A 402 -3.52 -35.76 12.11
C PHE A 402 -3.53 -34.31 11.60
N PRO A 403 -4.58 -33.52 11.89
CA PRO A 403 -5.91 -33.92 12.41
C PRO A 403 -6.61 -34.87 11.42
N ARG A 404 -7.63 -35.62 11.85
CA ARG A 404 -8.41 -36.47 10.93
C ARG A 404 -9.11 -35.54 9.92
N LEU A 405 -8.49 -35.34 8.76
CA LEU A 405 -9.01 -34.46 7.71
C LEU A 405 -10.10 -35.16 6.89
N GLN A 406 -10.31 -36.46 7.04
CA GLN A 406 -11.34 -37.21 6.31
C GLN A 406 -12.75 -36.62 6.50
N PRO A 407 -13.24 -36.34 7.72
CA PRO A 407 -14.51 -35.65 7.94
C PRO A 407 -14.54 -34.26 7.31
N THR A 408 -13.45 -33.48 7.35
CA THR A 408 -13.38 -32.14 6.76
C THR A 408 -13.28 -32.19 5.24
N ILE A 409 -12.62 -33.18 4.66
CA ILE A 409 -12.50 -33.43 3.22
C ILE A 409 -13.82 -33.99 2.70
N ASP A 410 -14.50 -34.85 3.45
CA ASP A 410 -15.81 -35.40 3.09
C ASP A 410 -16.91 -34.35 3.32
N TYR A 411 -16.79 -33.50 4.35
CA TYR A 411 -17.61 -32.30 4.55
C TYR A 411 -17.30 -31.20 3.53
N LEU A 412 -16.06 -30.99 3.10
CA LEU A 412 -15.73 -30.09 2.00
C LEU A 412 -16.13 -30.71 0.66
N LYS A 413 -16.04 -32.01 0.44
CA LYS A 413 -16.57 -32.63 -0.79
C LYS A 413 -18.09 -32.57 -0.82
N LEU A 414 -18.78 -32.84 0.29
CA LEU A 414 -20.23 -32.68 0.36
C LEU A 414 -20.63 -31.20 0.31
N LYS A 415 -20.02 -30.31 1.10
CA LYS A 415 -20.43 -28.91 1.24
C LYS A 415 -19.83 -28.00 0.16
N PHE A 416 -18.64 -28.24 -0.38
CA PHE A 416 -18.15 -27.51 -1.56
C PHE A 416 -18.85 -27.97 -2.84
N ILE A 417 -19.43 -29.18 -2.91
CA ILE A 417 -20.28 -29.56 -4.05
C ILE A 417 -21.74 -29.14 -3.81
N TYR A 418 -22.23 -29.15 -2.56
CA TYR A 418 -23.62 -28.82 -2.21
C TYR A 418 -23.83 -27.33 -1.87
N SER A 419 -22.99 -26.67 -1.06
CA SER A 419 -23.09 -25.22 -0.75
C SER A 419 -22.53 -24.31 -1.86
N PHE A 420 -21.51 -24.74 -2.60
CA PHE A 420 -21.04 -23.98 -3.77
C PHE A 420 -22.05 -24.02 -4.93
N ALA A 421 -22.90 -25.07 -5.00
CA ALA A 421 -23.98 -25.18 -5.98
C ALA A 421 -25.31 -24.58 -5.49
N GLN A 422 -25.64 -24.69 -4.20
CA GLN A 422 -26.95 -24.30 -3.67
C GLN A 422 -27.00 -22.87 -3.09
N GLU A 423 -25.91 -22.36 -2.48
CA GLU A 423 -25.92 -21.01 -1.86
C GLU A 423 -25.51 -19.89 -2.83
N LEU A 424 -24.61 -20.14 -3.79
CA LEU A 424 -24.19 -19.11 -4.77
C LEU A 424 -25.27 -18.81 -5.82
N ILE A 425 -26.10 -19.79 -6.18
CA ILE A 425 -27.04 -19.65 -7.30
C ILE A 425 -28.43 -19.20 -6.81
N GLN A 426 -28.87 -19.62 -5.63
CA GLN A 426 -30.27 -19.39 -5.23
C GLN A 426 -30.50 -18.14 -4.38
N VAL A 427 -29.51 -17.70 -3.58
CA VAL A 427 -29.63 -16.51 -2.71
C VAL A 427 -29.09 -15.25 -3.41
N LEU A 428 -27.92 -15.30 -4.04
CA LEU A 428 -27.34 -14.14 -4.73
C LEU A 428 -28.11 -13.72 -5.99
N VAL A 429 -28.70 -14.67 -6.73
CA VAL A 429 -29.43 -14.35 -7.96
C VAL A 429 -30.87 -13.92 -7.66
N ASN A 430 -31.62 -14.62 -6.80
CA ASN A 430 -33.03 -14.24 -6.57
C ASN A 430 -33.20 -12.98 -5.72
N GLN A 431 -32.36 -12.71 -4.71
CA GLN A 431 -32.48 -11.47 -3.94
C GLN A 431 -31.83 -10.28 -4.67
N GLY A 432 -30.71 -10.48 -5.38
CA GLY A 432 -30.05 -9.43 -6.16
C GLY A 432 -30.84 -9.01 -7.41
N VAL A 433 -31.37 -9.97 -8.19
CA VAL A 433 -32.16 -9.67 -9.39
C VAL A 433 -33.51 -9.03 -9.04
N ASN A 434 -34.18 -9.50 -7.98
CA ASN A 434 -35.46 -8.90 -7.56
C ASN A 434 -35.25 -7.49 -6.97
N GLN A 435 -34.15 -7.22 -6.26
CA GLN A 435 -33.83 -5.87 -5.78
C GLN A 435 -33.51 -4.91 -6.95
N VAL A 436 -32.72 -5.36 -7.93
CA VAL A 436 -32.39 -4.58 -9.13
C VAL A 436 -33.63 -4.36 -10.02
N GLN A 437 -34.47 -5.39 -10.23
CA GLN A 437 -35.75 -5.22 -10.93
C GLN A 437 -36.69 -4.27 -10.18
N SER A 438 -36.72 -4.31 -8.85
CA SER A 438 -37.55 -3.39 -8.07
C SER A 438 -37.04 -1.94 -8.13
N PHE A 439 -35.74 -1.74 -8.28
CA PHE A 439 -35.11 -0.43 -8.43
C PHE A 439 -35.39 0.17 -9.83
N VAL A 440 -35.31 -0.66 -10.87
CA VAL A 440 -35.62 -0.28 -12.27
C VAL A 440 -37.12 -0.07 -12.48
N LYS A 441 -37.99 -0.99 -12.04
CA LYS A 441 -39.47 -0.87 -12.16
C LYS A 441 -40.07 0.31 -11.37
N LYS A 442 -39.35 0.86 -10.38
CA LYS A 442 -39.76 2.04 -9.60
C LYS A 442 -39.39 3.37 -10.28
N GLY A 443 -38.86 3.35 -11.51
CA GLY A 443 -38.51 4.56 -12.27
C GLY A 443 -37.32 5.34 -11.70
N ALA A 444 -36.43 4.66 -10.96
CA ALA A 444 -35.27 5.31 -10.32
C ALA A 444 -34.28 5.86 -11.35
N ILE A 445 -34.18 5.26 -12.55
CA ILE A 445 -33.28 5.71 -13.62
C ILE A 445 -33.79 7.04 -14.22
N LYS A 446 -35.10 7.14 -14.43
CA LYS A 446 -35.79 8.38 -14.83
C LYS A 446 -35.60 9.52 -13.80
N ASN A 447 -35.65 9.19 -12.51
CA ASN A 447 -35.42 10.14 -11.42
C ASN A 447 -33.95 10.59 -11.27
N LEU A 448 -33.00 9.70 -11.52
CA LEU A 448 -31.56 10.02 -11.48
C LEU A 448 -31.10 10.87 -12.68
N ILE A 449 -31.69 10.66 -13.85
CA ILE A 449 -31.40 11.45 -15.06
C ILE A 449 -32.14 12.80 -15.03
N GLY A 450 -33.29 12.89 -14.34
CA GLY A 450 -34.01 14.14 -14.09
C GLY A 450 -33.31 15.08 -13.09
N ASN A 451 -32.57 14.56 -12.10
CA ASN A 451 -31.91 15.35 -11.04
C ASN A 451 -30.45 14.88 -10.80
N PRO A 452 -29.42 15.60 -11.28
CA PRO A 452 -28.04 15.08 -11.40
C PRO A 452 -27.14 15.42 -10.20
N ALA A 453 -27.67 15.49 -8.98
CA ALA A 453 -26.89 15.88 -7.81
C ALA A 453 -26.22 14.67 -7.10
N SER A 454 -25.68 13.71 -7.84
CA SER A 454 -24.80 12.67 -7.29
C SER A 454 -24.32 11.72 -8.39
N SER A 455 -23.04 11.37 -8.32
CA SER A 455 -22.40 10.22 -9.00
C SER A 455 -21.71 10.50 -10.35
N TYR A 456 -20.59 11.22 -10.28
CA TYR A 456 -19.46 11.02 -11.19
C TYR A 456 -18.23 10.62 -10.38
N GLN A 457 -18.07 9.32 -10.15
CA GLN A 457 -16.73 8.73 -10.09
C GLN A 457 -16.70 7.55 -11.04
N ALA A 458 -15.68 7.59 -11.89
CA ALA A 458 -15.35 6.59 -12.87
C ALA A 458 -15.11 5.24 -12.17
N LEU A 459 -16.01 4.30 -12.43
CA LEU A 459 -15.72 2.89 -12.33
C LEU A 459 -14.80 2.53 -13.51
N ASP A 460 -13.69 1.89 -13.21
CA ASP A 460 -12.78 1.32 -14.19
C ASP A 460 -13.50 0.16 -14.90
N PHE A 461 -14.21 0.45 -15.99
CA PHE A 461 -14.91 -0.52 -16.82
C PHE A 461 -14.01 -1.01 -17.95
N VAL A 462 -13.00 -1.78 -17.60
CA VAL A 462 -12.30 -2.65 -18.56
C VAL A 462 -12.71 -4.09 -18.24
N ASP A 463 -13.94 -4.47 -18.65
CA ASP A 463 -14.29 -5.83 -19.13
C ASP A 463 -15.78 -6.08 -19.48
N LEU A 464 -16.70 -5.12 -19.31
CA LEU A 464 -18.14 -5.39 -19.49
C LEU A 464 -18.68 -5.26 -20.93
N THR A 465 -17.86 -4.93 -21.93
CA THR A 465 -18.33 -4.69 -23.31
C THR A 465 -18.77 -5.96 -24.03
N GLN A 466 -18.52 -7.15 -23.49
CA GLN A 466 -18.89 -8.41 -24.13
C GLN A 466 -20.30 -8.92 -23.77
N GLN A 467 -21.02 -8.28 -22.84
CA GLN A 467 -22.35 -8.76 -22.38
C GLN A 467 -23.41 -7.66 -22.24
N VAL A 468 -23.32 -6.58 -23.03
CA VAL A 468 -24.40 -5.58 -23.12
C VAL A 468 -25.48 -6.11 -24.08
N PRO A 469 -26.79 -6.04 -23.74
CA PRO A 469 -27.84 -6.49 -24.64
C PRO A 469 -27.78 -5.75 -25.99
N PRO A 470 -27.89 -6.47 -27.13
CA PRO A 470 -27.85 -5.85 -28.45
C PRO A 470 -29.08 -4.92 -28.62
N GLY A 471 -28.84 -3.64 -28.90
CA GLY A 471 -29.88 -2.64 -29.21
C GLY A 471 -29.66 -1.26 -28.58
N ILE A 472 -29.11 -1.20 -27.37
CA ILE A 472 -28.84 0.07 -26.65
C ILE A 472 -27.73 0.91 -27.33
N PRO A 473 -26.59 0.31 -27.77
CA PRO A 473 -25.51 1.09 -28.38
C PRO A 473 -25.94 1.74 -29.71
N ASN A 474 -26.70 1.04 -30.55
CA ASN A 474 -27.07 1.54 -31.88
C ASN A 474 -28.03 2.72 -31.83
N ARG A 475 -29.00 2.73 -30.90
CA ARG A 475 -29.98 3.83 -30.77
C ARG A 475 -29.33 5.12 -30.24
N ILE A 476 -28.44 4.99 -29.26
CA ILE A 476 -27.67 6.12 -28.70
C ILE A 476 -26.69 6.67 -29.74
N VAL A 477 -26.03 5.80 -30.50
CA VAL A 477 -25.15 6.20 -31.61
C VAL A 477 -25.95 6.88 -32.72
N GLU A 478 -27.13 6.38 -33.06
CA GLU A 478 -28.05 6.99 -34.03
C GLU A 478 -28.48 8.39 -33.58
N LEU A 479 -29.09 8.55 -32.40
CA LEU A 479 -29.42 9.86 -31.81
C LEU A 479 -28.24 10.83 -31.73
N THR A 480 -27.07 10.32 -31.36
CA THR A 480 -25.86 11.11 -31.28
C THR A 480 -25.46 11.63 -32.66
N ILE A 481 -25.63 10.84 -33.71
CA ILE A 481 -25.28 11.17 -35.10
C ILE A 481 -26.36 12.04 -35.79
N THR A 482 -27.66 11.75 -35.62
CA THR A 482 -28.75 12.44 -36.34
C THR A 482 -29.32 13.65 -35.62
N GLN A 483 -29.21 13.75 -34.28
CA GLN A 483 -29.87 14.82 -33.51
C GLN A 483 -28.92 15.63 -32.63
N VAL A 484 -27.97 14.98 -31.96
CA VAL A 484 -27.03 15.67 -31.05
C VAL A 484 -25.85 16.31 -31.82
N LEU A 485 -25.22 15.60 -32.76
CA LEU A 485 -24.11 16.10 -33.57
C LEU A 485 -24.46 17.35 -34.40
N PRO A 486 -25.62 17.43 -35.07
CA PRO A 486 -26.01 18.63 -35.82
C PRO A 486 -26.25 19.84 -34.91
N SER A 487 -26.72 19.59 -33.67
CA SER A 487 -27.07 20.65 -32.71
C SER A 487 -25.85 21.25 -32.01
N ILE A 488 -24.77 20.49 -31.82
CA ILE A 488 -23.47 20.95 -31.28
C ILE A 488 -22.47 21.37 -32.36
N HIS A 489 -22.89 21.30 -33.64
CA HIS A 489 -22.06 21.62 -34.79
C HIS A 489 -21.35 22.98 -34.68
N PRO A 490 -21.99 24.08 -34.20
CA PRO A 490 -21.34 25.38 -34.08
C PRO A 490 -20.19 25.38 -33.05
N GLU A 491 -20.37 24.73 -31.90
CA GLU A 491 -19.35 24.63 -30.85
C GLU A 491 -18.22 23.69 -31.25
N LEU A 492 -18.54 22.61 -31.97
CA LEU A 492 -17.57 21.67 -32.53
C LEU A 492 -16.73 22.36 -33.60
N GLU A 493 -17.37 23.11 -34.50
CA GLU A 493 -16.72 23.92 -35.53
C GLU A 493 -15.81 24.97 -34.90
N ALA A 494 -16.27 25.71 -33.88
CA ALA A 494 -15.47 26.72 -33.19
C ALA A 494 -14.23 26.11 -32.50
N TYR A 495 -14.37 24.97 -31.84
CA TYR A 495 -13.26 24.27 -31.19
C TYR A 495 -12.26 23.71 -32.20
N VAL A 496 -12.75 23.04 -33.25
CA VAL A 496 -11.89 22.48 -34.31
C VAL A 496 -11.21 23.59 -35.10
N HIS A 497 -11.91 24.67 -35.44
CA HIS A 497 -11.36 25.84 -36.12
C HIS A 497 -10.26 26.50 -35.29
N TYR A 498 -10.42 26.65 -33.96
CA TYR A 498 -9.38 27.18 -33.07
C TYR A 498 -8.12 26.29 -33.03
N GLN A 499 -8.29 24.97 -32.94
CA GLN A 499 -7.16 24.03 -32.87
C GLN A 499 -6.43 23.88 -34.20
N VAL A 500 -7.18 23.90 -35.31
CA VAL A 500 -6.64 23.84 -36.67
C VAL A 500 -5.92 25.15 -37.01
N SER A 501 -6.47 26.31 -36.67
CA SER A 501 -5.81 27.60 -36.91
C SER A 501 -4.53 27.78 -36.10
N GLN A 502 -4.50 27.36 -34.82
CA GLN A 502 -3.27 27.29 -34.01
C GLN A 502 -2.20 26.38 -34.64
N SER A 503 -2.61 25.22 -35.15
CA SER A 503 -1.71 24.25 -35.78
C SER A 503 -1.18 24.72 -37.15
N ILE A 504 -2.03 25.38 -37.95
CA ILE A 504 -1.67 25.95 -39.24
C ILE A 504 -0.71 27.14 -39.06
N GLN A 505 -0.98 28.06 -38.13
CA GLN A 505 -0.12 29.22 -37.89
C GLN A 505 1.27 28.84 -37.36
N LYS A 506 1.39 27.71 -36.66
CA LYS A 506 2.66 27.17 -36.15
C LYS A 506 3.41 26.31 -37.19
N SER A 507 2.78 25.97 -38.31
CA SER A 507 3.39 25.14 -39.36
C SER A 507 4.42 25.93 -40.19
N PRO A 508 5.62 25.37 -40.46
CA PRO A 508 6.61 25.97 -41.36
C PRO A 508 6.07 26.26 -42.77
N ILE A 509 5.06 25.51 -43.20
CA ILE A 509 4.43 25.60 -44.52
C ILE A 509 3.61 26.90 -44.66
N TYR A 510 2.91 27.32 -43.61
CA TYR A 510 2.12 28.57 -43.60
C TYR A 510 3.01 29.81 -43.69
N LYS A 511 4.18 29.79 -43.03
CA LYS A 511 5.21 30.84 -43.16
C LYS A 511 5.86 30.88 -44.56
N GLY A 512 5.88 29.77 -45.29
CA GLY A 512 6.41 29.67 -46.65
C GLY A 512 5.42 30.11 -47.73
N LEU A 513 4.13 29.80 -47.58
CA LEU A 513 3.07 30.14 -48.54
C LEU A 513 2.74 31.65 -48.57
N ASN A 514 2.89 32.36 -47.45
CA ASN A 514 2.72 33.81 -47.39
C ASN A 514 3.76 34.63 -48.17
N LYS A 515 4.74 33.98 -48.83
CA LYS A 515 5.81 34.64 -49.60
C LYS A 515 5.70 34.45 -51.12
N ILE A 516 4.66 33.78 -51.63
CA ILE A 516 4.55 33.45 -53.06
C ILE A 516 3.32 34.14 -53.67
N PRO A 517 3.49 35.04 -54.66
CA PRO A 517 2.37 35.57 -55.43
C PRO A 517 1.85 34.51 -56.41
N GLY A 518 0.55 34.22 -56.37
CA GLY A 518 -0.17 33.44 -57.39
C GLY A 518 -0.01 31.92 -57.30
N VAL A 519 -0.79 31.27 -56.43
CA VAL A 519 -0.85 29.79 -56.34
C VAL A 519 -2.26 29.31 -56.67
N ARG A 520 -2.47 28.79 -57.89
CA ARG A 520 -3.75 28.19 -58.33
C ARG A 520 -3.66 26.72 -58.76
N HIS A 521 -2.50 26.08 -58.67
CA HIS A 521 -2.33 24.67 -59.03
C HIS A 521 -1.48 23.95 -57.98
N LEU A 522 -2.14 23.45 -56.93
CA LEU A 522 -1.49 22.56 -55.96
C LEU A 522 -1.53 21.11 -56.47
N PRO A 523 -0.39 20.39 -56.53
CA PRO A 523 -0.36 18.98 -56.94
C PRO A 523 -1.13 18.07 -55.97
N GLN A 524 -1.82 17.06 -56.52
CA GLN A 524 -2.67 16.10 -55.77
C GLN A 524 -1.96 15.43 -54.57
N GLN A 525 -0.64 15.23 -54.66
CA GLN A 525 0.17 14.63 -53.59
C GLN A 525 0.34 15.56 -52.38
N VAL A 526 0.31 16.88 -52.59
CA VAL A 526 0.32 17.87 -51.50
C VAL A 526 -1.05 17.89 -50.83
N ALA A 527 -2.13 17.84 -51.61
CA ALA A 527 -3.49 17.75 -51.07
C ALA A 527 -3.68 16.48 -50.21
N ASN A 528 -3.19 15.34 -50.67
CA ASN A 528 -3.30 14.08 -49.93
C ASN A 528 -2.42 14.06 -48.66
N ASN A 529 -1.19 14.58 -48.71
CA ASN A 529 -0.35 14.68 -47.52
C ASN A 529 -0.91 15.69 -46.50
N VAL A 530 -1.52 16.77 -46.96
CA VAL A 530 -2.19 17.76 -46.09
C VAL A 530 -3.45 17.15 -45.46
N ALA A 531 -4.29 16.46 -46.24
CA ALA A 531 -5.46 15.77 -45.74
C ALA A 531 -5.10 14.69 -44.70
N GLN A 532 -4.06 13.91 -44.95
CA GLN A 532 -3.59 12.88 -44.02
C GLN A 532 -3.02 13.48 -42.74
N LYS A 533 -2.27 14.58 -42.82
CA LYS A 533 -1.74 15.28 -41.63
C LYS A 533 -2.82 16.02 -40.84
N ILE A 534 -3.86 16.53 -41.50
CA ILE A 534 -5.05 17.09 -40.85
C ILE A 534 -5.83 15.97 -40.13
N ALA A 535 -6.00 14.82 -40.77
CA ALA A 535 -6.67 13.67 -40.16
C ALA A 535 -5.93 13.17 -38.90
N ILE A 536 -4.60 13.12 -38.93
CA ILE A 536 -3.75 12.78 -37.78
C ILE A 536 -3.83 13.88 -36.70
N ALA A 537 -3.81 15.16 -37.09
CA ALA A 537 -3.92 16.26 -36.14
C ALA A 537 -5.30 16.30 -35.43
N ILE A 538 -6.38 15.92 -36.11
CA ILE A 538 -7.73 15.85 -35.53
C ILE A 538 -7.86 14.63 -34.61
N SER A 539 -7.24 13.49 -34.94
CA SER A 539 -7.39 12.24 -34.19
C SER A 539 -6.43 12.10 -33.00
N GLU A 540 -5.20 12.61 -33.10
CA GLU A 540 -4.17 12.40 -32.06
C GLU A 540 -3.97 13.59 -31.11
N ASN A 541 -4.22 14.83 -31.55
CA ASN A 541 -3.98 16.00 -30.69
C ASN A 541 -4.88 16.11 -29.46
N PRO A 542 -6.15 15.65 -29.43
CA PRO A 542 -6.92 15.66 -28.18
C PRO A 542 -6.26 14.80 -27.09
N LYS A 543 -5.68 13.65 -27.48
CA LYS A 543 -4.91 12.78 -26.57
C LYS A 543 -3.58 13.43 -26.18
N LYS A 544 -2.80 13.95 -27.14
CA LYS A 544 -1.54 14.64 -26.83
C LYS A 544 -1.74 15.94 -26.04
N SER A 545 -2.82 16.67 -26.23
CA SER A 545 -3.16 17.87 -25.45
C SER A 545 -3.51 17.53 -24.00
N LEU A 546 -4.13 16.38 -23.75
CA LEU A 546 -4.39 15.86 -22.40
C LEU A 546 -3.10 15.43 -21.69
N GLU A 547 -2.13 14.91 -22.44
CA GLU A 547 -0.83 14.48 -21.92
C GLU A 547 0.19 15.62 -21.79
N GLU A 548 0.26 16.54 -22.75
CA GLU A 548 1.13 17.72 -22.77
C GLU A 548 0.65 18.83 -21.81
N GLY A 549 -0.66 18.91 -21.55
CA GLY A 549 -1.26 19.83 -20.57
C GLY A 549 -0.80 19.58 -19.12
N LYS A 550 -0.15 18.44 -18.83
CA LYS A 550 0.45 18.17 -17.52
C LYS A 550 1.70 19.03 -17.25
N ASN A 551 2.36 19.55 -18.28
CA ASN A 551 3.69 20.18 -18.15
C ASN A 551 3.82 21.58 -18.80
N LYS A 552 2.71 22.25 -19.18
CA LYS A 552 2.71 23.61 -19.75
C LYS A 552 1.59 24.47 -19.13
N PRO A 553 1.72 25.81 -19.08
CA PRO A 553 0.68 26.69 -18.53
C PRO A 553 -0.64 26.53 -19.30
N PRO A 554 -1.80 26.61 -18.61
CA PRO A 554 -3.10 26.32 -19.20
C PRO A 554 -3.49 27.34 -20.28
N ASP A 555 -3.83 26.85 -21.49
CA ASP A 555 -4.46 27.64 -22.54
C ASP A 555 -5.94 27.82 -22.19
N PHE A 556 -6.24 28.94 -21.53
CA PHE A 556 -7.57 29.26 -21.01
C PHE A 556 -8.68 29.28 -22.08
N ILE A 557 -8.35 29.61 -23.34
CA ILE A 557 -9.33 29.66 -24.43
C ILE A 557 -9.68 28.24 -24.92
N ALA A 558 -8.67 27.37 -25.06
CA ALA A 558 -8.88 25.97 -25.41
C ALA A 558 -9.71 25.24 -24.33
N MET A 559 -9.42 25.49 -23.06
CA MET A 559 -10.15 24.88 -21.93
C MET A 559 -11.60 25.38 -21.84
N GLN A 560 -11.85 26.67 -22.12
CA GLN A 560 -13.21 27.22 -22.10
C GLN A 560 -14.07 26.67 -23.25
N LEU A 561 -13.53 26.60 -24.47
CA LEU A 561 -14.24 26.03 -25.62
C LEU A 561 -14.51 24.54 -25.45
N GLN A 562 -13.56 23.79 -24.90
CA GLN A 562 -13.75 22.38 -24.55
C GLN A 562 -14.87 22.21 -23.52
N LYS A 563 -14.85 23.01 -22.45
CA LYS A 563 -15.89 22.97 -21.41
C LYS A 563 -17.27 23.28 -21.98
N GLN A 564 -17.39 24.29 -22.83
CA GLN A 564 -18.66 24.67 -23.46
C GLN A 564 -19.18 23.57 -24.39
N LEU A 565 -18.31 23.00 -25.23
CA LEU A 565 -18.65 21.89 -26.12
C LEU A 565 -19.13 20.66 -25.33
N THR A 566 -18.40 20.27 -24.27
CA THR A 566 -18.79 19.13 -23.42
C THR A 566 -20.12 19.39 -22.72
N GLN A 567 -20.34 20.61 -22.21
CA GLN A 567 -21.55 20.94 -21.47
C GLN A 567 -22.78 20.97 -22.39
N LYS A 568 -22.68 21.60 -23.57
CA LYS A 568 -23.75 21.60 -24.58
C LYS A 568 -24.05 20.22 -25.13
N PHE A 569 -23.03 19.39 -25.33
CA PHE A 569 -23.20 18.00 -25.73
C PHE A 569 -24.00 17.20 -24.69
N VAL A 570 -23.61 17.29 -23.42
CA VAL A 570 -24.28 16.58 -22.32
C VAL A 570 -25.72 17.07 -22.14
N ASP A 571 -25.94 18.39 -22.19
CA ASP A 571 -27.27 18.97 -22.03
C ASP A 571 -28.20 18.59 -23.18
N GLN A 572 -27.71 18.62 -24.43
CA GLN A 572 -28.53 18.30 -25.60
C GLN A 572 -28.79 16.78 -25.73
N LEU A 573 -27.79 15.95 -25.44
CA LEU A 573 -27.95 14.50 -25.34
C LEU A 573 -29.01 14.15 -24.29
N ARG A 574 -29.02 14.85 -23.14
CA ARG A 574 -30.02 14.66 -22.09
C ARG A 574 -31.43 15.04 -22.51
N ILE A 575 -31.58 16.16 -23.21
CA ILE A 575 -32.88 16.64 -23.71
C ILE A 575 -33.47 15.64 -24.70
N GLU A 576 -32.66 15.12 -25.62
CA GLU A 576 -33.13 14.16 -26.63
C GLU A 576 -33.37 12.75 -26.05
N LEU A 577 -32.53 12.31 -25.10
CA LEU A 577 -32.76 11.05 -24.36
C LEU A 577 -34.08 11.04 -23.56
N ASN A 578 -34.55 12.21 -23.11
CA ASN A 578 -35.83 12.34 -22.40
C ASN A 578 -37.05 12.43 -23.34
N LYS A 579 -36.88 12.81 -24.62
CA LYS A 579 -37.99 13.01 -25.57
C LYS A 579 -38.44 11.72 -26.28
N GLU A 580 -37.50 10.84 -26.62
CA GLU A 580 -37.77 9.68 -27.47
C GLU A 580 -38.21 8.39 -26.72
N GLN A 581 -38.64 8.48 -25.45
CA GLN A 581 -39.00 7.32 -24.61
C GLN A 581 -37.90 6.24 -24.46
N ILE A 582 -36.66 6.54 -24.87
CA ILE A 582 -35.52 5.60 -24.85
C ILE A 582 -35.22 5.11 -23.43
N ILE A 583 -35.44 5.95 -22.41
CA ILE A 583 -35.28 5.54 -21.01
C ILE A 583 -36.30 4.46 -20.64
N ASP A 584 -37.55 4.60 -21.10
CA ASP A 584 -38.61 3.63 -20.85
C ASP A 584 -38.33 2.32 -21.64
N ASP A 585 -37.77 2.41 -22.85
CA ASP A 585 -37.31 1.27 -23.65
C ASP A 585 -36.09 0.56 -23.03
N VAL A 586 -35.13 1.31 -22.49
CA VAL A 586 -33.93 0.76 -21.82
C VAL A 586 -34.32 0.08 -20.50
N GLU A 587 -35.24 0.67 -19.73
CA GLU A 587 -35.82 0.01 -18.55
C GLU A 587 -36.51 -1.30 -18.93
N THR A 588 -37.27 -1.30 -20.03
CA THR A 588 -37.96 -2.50 -20.54
C THR A 588 -36.98 -3.57 -21.05
N ILE A 589 -35.93 -3.19 -21.78
CA ILE A 589 -34.88 -4.09 -22.27
C ILE A 589 -34.08 -4.68 -21.10
N LEU A 590 -33.76 -3.88 -20.08
CA LEU A 590 -33.07 -4.33 -18.87
C LEU A 590 -33.93 -5.29 -18.06
N VAL A 591 -35.21 -4.99 -17.85
CA VAL A 591 -36.15 -5.89 -17.16
C VAL A 591 -36.30 -7.21 -17.92
N ASN A 592 -36.51 -7.16 -19.24
CA ASN A 592 -36.64 -8.36 -20.08
C ASN A 592 -35.35 -9.17 -20.17
N TRP A 593 -34.18 -8.53 -20.16
CA TRP A 593 -32.89 -9.20 -20.12
C TRP A 593 -32.66 -9.89 -18.77
N LEU A 594 -33.01 -9.24 -17.66
CA LEU A 594 -32.97 -9.84 -16.32
C LEU A 594 -33.95 -11.03 -16.20
N ASP A 595 -35.13 -10.94 -16.81
CA ASP A 595 -36.09 -12.04 -16.90
C ASP A 595 -35.57 -13.20 -17.78
N LYS A 596 -34.87 -12.89 -18.88
CA LYS A 596 -34.22 -13.90 -19.74
C LYS A 596 -33.03 -14.58 -19.06
N LEU A 597 -32.24 -13.86 -18.28
CA LEU A 597 -31.15 -14.43 -17.47
C LEU A 597 -31.69 -15.41 -16.44
N LYS A 598 -32.79 -15.04 -15.76
CA LYS A 598 -33.51 -15.93 -14.84
C LYS A 598 -34.02 -17.19 -15.56
N SER A 599 -34.60 -17.02 -16.74
CA SER A 599 -35.14 -18.11 -17.55
C SER A 599 -34.06 -19.07 -18.12
N ASN A 600 -32.93 -18.55 -18.60
CA ASN A 600 -31.88 -19.38 -19.21
C ASN A 600 -31.12 -20.20 -18.18
N GLN A 601 -30.93 -19.69 -16.96
CA GLN A 601 -30.28 -20.46 -15.88
C GLN A 601 -31.19 -21.56 -15.31
N VAL A 602 -32.51 -21.34 -15.24
CA VAL A 602 -33.48 -22.39 -14.86
C VAL A 602 -33.48 -23.54 -15.89
N LYS A 603 -33.39 -23.22 -17.19
CA LYS A 603 -33.26 -24.22 -18.26
C LYS A 603 -31.93 -24.97 -18.22
N ASP A 604 -30.82 -24.30 -17.91
CA ASP A 604 -29.50 -24.96 -17.76
C ASP A 604 -29.40 -25.84 -16.51
N LEU A 605 -30.13 -25.50 -15.44
CA LEU A 605 -30.22 -26.32 -14.22
C LEU A 605 -31.13 -27.54 -14.43
N GLU A 606 -32.25 -27.40 -15.14
CA GLU A 606 -33.08 -28.54 -15.56
C GLU A 606 -32.31 -29.47 -16.51
N ALA A 607 -31.57 -28.91 -17.49
CA ALA A 607 -30.75 -29.68 -18.42
C ALA A 607 -29.54 -30.38 -17.75
N LYS A 608 -28.97 -29.82 -16.67
CA LYS A 608 -27.92 -30.47 -15.87
C LYS A 608 -28.44 -31.42 -14.80
N SER A 609 -29.71 -31.30 -14.39
CA SER A 609 -30.38 -32.28 -13.52
C SER A 609 -30.76 -33.59 -14.23
N SER A 610 -30.77 -33.59 -15.58
CA SER A 610 -31.06 -34.77 -16.40
C SER A 610 -29.87 -35.72 -16.67
N ILE A 611 -28.78 -35.65 -15.90
CA ILE A 611 -27.82 -36.76 -15.86
C ILE A 611 -28.46 -37.87 -15.03
N LYS A 612 -28.96 -38.91 -15.71
CA LYS A 612 -29.50 -40.15 -15.14
C LYS A 612 -28.68 -40.59 -13.91
N PRO A 613 -29.31 -40.88 -12.74
CA PRO A 613 -28.63 -41.65 -11.72
C PRO A 613 -28.27 -43.00 -12.32
N ALA A 614 -26.99 -43.33 -12.38
CA ALA A 614 -26.58 -44.71 -12.61
C ALA A 614 -27.16 -45.55 -11.47
N ASN A 615 -28.01 -46.52 -11.84
CA ASN A 615 -28.64 -47.54 -11.00
C ASN A 615 -28.01 -47.73 -9.62
N ILE A 616 -28.67 -47.20 -8.59
CA ILE A 616 -28.57 -47.69 -7.22
C ILE A 616 -29.93 -48.30 -6.87
N GLU A 617 -30.28 -49.38 -7.57
CA GLU A 617 -31.42 -50.24 -7.20
C GLU A 617 -31.13 -51.73 -7.34
N VAL A 618 -29.84 -52.11 -7.41
CA VAL A 618 -29.40 -53.52 -7.34
C VAL A 618 -28.41 -53.69 -6.20
N MET A 619 -28.81 -53.40 -4.96
CA MET A 619 -28.25 -53.98 -3.72
C MET A 619 -29.23 -53.82 -2.55
N LYS A 620 -30.52 -54.10 -2.79
CA LYS A 620 -31.55 -54.17 -1.74
C LYS A 620 -32.38 -55.45 -1.86
N GLN A 621 -31.72 -56.57 -2.09
CA GLN A 621 -32.26 -57.92 -1.84
C GLN A 621 -31.16 -58.83 -1.34
N ILE A 622 -30.82 -58.71 -0.06
CA ILE A 622 -30.39 -59.85 0.76
C ILE A 622 -31.13 -59.69 2.08
N SER A 623 -32.31 -60.29 2.16
CA SER A 623 -32.92 -60.65 3.44
C SER A 623 -32.14 -61.82 4.04
N PRO A 624 -32.09 -61.95 5.38
CA PRO A 624 -31.37 -63.02 6.04
C PRO A 624 -32.17 -64.31 5.90
N THR A 625 -31.51 -65.42 5.59
CA THR A 625 -32.06 -66.75 5.90
C THR A 625 -31.36 -67.31 7.14
N PRO A 626 -32.14 -67.92 8.06
CA PRO A 626 -31.64 -68.54 9.28
C PRO A 626 -31.13 -69.94 8.99
N ASP A 627 -29.93 -70.23 9.49
CA ASP A 627 -29.52 -71.43 10.27
C ASP A 627 -27.99 -71.52 10.28
#